data_AF-A0A9D2SFS0-F1
#
_entry.id   AF-A0A9D2SFS0-F1
#
_cell.length_a   1.000
_cell.length_b   1.000
_cell.length_c   1.000
_cell.angle_alpha   90.00
_cell.angle_beta   90.00
_cell.angle_gamma   90.00
#
_symmetry.space_group_name_H-M   'P 1'
#
loop_
_entity.id
_entity.type
_entity.pdbx_description
1 polymer ?
#
loop_
_entity_poly.entity_id
_entity_poly.type
_entity_poly.pdbx_seq_one_letter_code
_entity_poly.pdbx_strand_id
1 'polypeptide(L)'
;MPILRPDTLVQNVLQMLAVVGEFPWSSLYLLGNPPTVQKMVRRLSQPVLFRNPHTEEEVRTKLFVTNGTGREKSLRLYKGALSLLHWLHPRAYEYYMESFWNHHFPGDAAHRDRNHRVAEAVALYANAGVQVLPYDLPQLQQEEIRKVTPDFPALYLARDMKKAFPGEEKKTLFTRAVGALFYPGGCYAVYNTRDAAMKWKGMGEFKALHSLTEMARLNGGVTHLDGALLFGKSYETALETLEFSDPRHPELRFDSIYPHIHFLPLDDFGARLLGILILPNWQERLLDLLFESSTRTYGRGTMEYDAQVDGVKVLSHLDGDLARLLRFREGLWSHSGKFEVVCLPQQAEFVRSFLGDRAEVRKIPLEAVEKEMLKEGDG
;
A
#
# COMPACT_ATOMS: atom_id res chain seq x y z
N MET A 1 -6.58 -26.73 -23.02
CA MET A 1 -5.61 -27.02 -21.94
C MET A 1 -5.10 -25.69 -21.38
N PRO A 2 -5.20 -25.42 -20.06
CA PRO A 2 -4.59 -24.22 -19.51
C PRO A 2 -3.06 -24.33 -19.60
N ILE A 3 -2.44 -23.35 -20.23
CA ILE A 3 -0.99 -23.19 -20.26
C ILE A 3 -0.68 -22.06 -19.28
N LEU A 4 0.27 -22.30 -18.37
CA LEU A 4 0.81 -21.25 -17.51
C LEU A 4 1.71 -20.37 -18.37
N ARG A 5 1.11 -19.37 -19.03
CA ARG A 5 1.82 -18.39 -19.85
C ARG A 5 2.04 -17.11 -19.03
N PRO A 6 3.15 -16.40 -19.29
CA PRO A 6 3.33 -15.00 -18.93
C PRO A 6 2.05 -14.18 -19.11
N ASP A 7 1.78 -13.29 -18.15
CA ASP A 7 0.74 -12.25 -18.22
C ASP A 7 -0.70 -12.79 -18.34
N THR A 8 -0.93 -14.02 -17.89
CA THR A 8 -2.28 -14.57 -17.80
C THR A 8 -2.84 -14.41 -16.39
N LEU A 9 -4.16 -14.21 -16.30
CA LEU A 9 -4.85 -14.15 -15.01
C LEU A 9 -4.54 -15.35 -14.09
N VAL A 10 -4.38 -16.55 -14.67
CA VAL A 10 -4.04 -17.75 -13.89
C VAL A 10 -2.64 -17.63 -13.28
N GLN A 11 -1.66 -17.19 -14.07
CA GLN A 11 -0.29 -17.01 -13.59
C GLN A 11 -0.22 -15.88 -12.57
N ASN A 12 -0.89 -14.74 -12.81
CA ASN A 12 -0.91 -13.61 -11.88
C ASN A 12 -1.47 -14.02 -10.50
N VAL A 13 -2.56 -14.79 -10.47
CA VAL A 13 -3.13 -15.30 -9.21
C VAL A 13 -2.22 -16.34 -8.55
N LEU A 14 -1.58 -17.22 -9.34
CA LEU A 14 -0.62 -18.20 -8.82
C LEU A 14 0.59 -17.50 -8.19
N GLN A 15 1.15 -16.51 -8.87
CA GLN A 15 2.27 -15.70 -8.43
C GLN A 15 1.92 -14.88 -7.18
N MET A 16 0.73 -14.27 -7.16
CA MET A 16 0.21 -13.59 -5.98
C MET A 16 0.18 -14.54 -4.79
N LEU A 17 -0.44 -15.72 -4.93
CA LEU A 17 -0.51 -16.70 -3.84
C LEU A 17 0.84 -17.30 -3.46
N ALA A 18 1.81 -17.36 -4.38
CA ALA A 18 3.19 -17.73 -4.08
C ALA A 18 3.85 -16.70 -3.14
N VAL A 19 3.47 -15.43 -3.26
CA VAL A 19 3.95 -14.37 -2.36
C VAL A 19 3.10 -14.28 -1.10
N VAL A 20 1.78 -14.34 -1.14
CA VAL A 20 0.94 -13.97 0.03
C VAL A 20 0.37 -15.17 0.78
N GLY A 21 0.46 -16.37 0.22
CA GLY A 21 0.04 -17.64 0.83
C GLY A 21 -1.46 -17.87 0.76
N GLU A 22 -2.25 -16.88 1.16
CA GLU A 22 -3.70 -16.86 1.08
C GLU A 22 -4.26 -15.49 0.70
N PHE A 23 -5.39 -15.46 0.01
CA PHE A 23 -5.99 -14.23 -0.50
C PHE A 23 -7.46 -14.10 -0.06
N PRO A 24 -7.91 -12.95 0.47
CA PRO A 24 -9.29 -12.76 0.91
C PRO A 24 -10.29 -12.85 -0.24
N TRP A 25 -11.32 -13.69 -0.09
CA TRP A 25 -12.35 -13.86 -1.12
C TRP A 25 -13.17 -12.59 -1.35
N SER A 26 -13.35 -11.77 -0.30
CA SER A 26 -14.03 -10.47 -0.39
C SER A 26 -13.31 -9.48 -1.30
N SER A 27 -12.01 -9.68 -1.54
CA SER A 27 -11.14 -8.72 -2.21
C SER A 27 -10.65 -9.21 -3.56
N LEU A 28 -11.29 -10.24 -4.15
CA LEU A 28 -10.95 -10.77 -5.48
C LEU A 28 -11.00 -9.73 -6.60
N TYR A 29 -11.69 -8.60 -6.39
CA TYR A 29 -11.69 -7.47 -7.31
C TYR A 29 -10.30 -6.85 -7.51
N LEU A 30 -9.39 -6.97 -6.52
CA LEU A 30 -8.00 -6.54 -6.65
C LEU A 30 -7.17 -7.43 -7.58
N LEU A 31 -7.66 -8.64 -7.89
CA LEU A 31 -7.00 -9.57 -8.82
C LEU A 31 -7.56 -9.44 -10.25
N GLY A 32 -8.48 -8.49 -10.47
CA GLY A 32 -9.19 -8.27 -11.73
C GLY A 32 -10.70 -8.47 -11.60
N ASN A 33 -11.39 -8.58 -12.74
CA ASN A 33 -12.85 -8.66 -12.78
C ASN A 33 -13.40 -9.84 -11.95
N PRO A 34 -14.20 -9.61 -10.88
CA PRO A 34 -14.58 -10.66 -9.94
C PRO A 34 -15.30 -11.86 -10.55
N PRO A 35 -16.29 -11.70 -11.45
CA PRO A 35 -16.90 -12.83 -12.16
C PRO A 35 -15.90 -13.70 -12.90
N THR A 36 -14.93 -13.08 -13.57
CA THR A 36 -13.87 -13.77 -14.32
C THR A 36 -12.93 -14.53 -13.40
N VAL A 37 -12.44 -13.88 -12.33
CA VAL A 37 -11.59 -14.49 -11.31
C VAL A 37 -12.30 -15.67 -10.65
N GLN A 38 -13.56 -15.50 -10.24
CA GLN A 38 -14.33 -16.57 -9.60
C GLN A 38 -14.58 -17.76 -10.52
N LYS A 39 -14.92 -17.52 -11.80
CA LYS A 39 -15.08 -18.59 -12.79
C LYS A 39 -13.78 -19.36 -13.00
N MET A 40 -12.66 -18.64 -13.08
CA MET A 40 -11.33 -19.22 -13.20
C MET A 40 -10.95 -20.05 -11.96
N VAL A 41 -11.18 -19.55 -10.75
CA VAL A 41 -10.97 -20.29 -9.50
C VAL A 41 -11.82 -21.56 -9.46
N ARG A 42 -13.14 -21.47 -9.70
CA ARG A 42 -14.04 -22.64 -9.69
C ARG A 42 -13.57 -23.74 -10.65
N ARG A 43 -13.15 -23.36 -11.85
CA ARG A 43 -12.61 -24.29 -12.85
C ARG A 43 -11.32 -24.96 -12.36
N LEU A 44 -10.40 -24.18 -11.79
CA LEU A 44 -9.09 -24.66 -11.36
C LEU A 44 -9.07 -25.24 -9.93
N SER A 45 -10.22 -25.30 -9.26
CA SER A 45 -10.46 -26.14 -8.08
C SER A 45 -10.82 -27.59 -8.43
N GLN A 46 -10.98 -27.90 -9.72
CA GLN A 46 -11.06 -29.27 -10.24
C GLN A 46 -9.71 -29.70 -10.82
N PRO A 47 -9.39 -31.01 -10.88
CA PRO A 47 -8.16 -31.48 -11.49
C PRO A 47 -8.11 -31.13 -12.98
N VAL A 48 -7.08 -30.40 -13.39
CA VAL A 48 -6.81 -30.04 -14.79
C VAL A 48 -5.35 -30.39 -15.12
N LEU A 49 -5.09 -30.72 -16.38
CA LEU A 49 -3.73 -30.91 -16.90
C LEU A 49 -3.10 -29.54 -17.19
N PHE A 50 -2.01 -29.24 -16.50
CA PHE A 50 -1.14 -28.09 -16.77
C PHE A 50 0.07 -28.57 -17.57
N ARG A 51 0.49 -27.78 -18.55
CA ARG A 51 1.72 -28.02 -19.31
C ARG A 51 2.66 -26.83 -19.15
N ASN A 52 3.92 -27.10 -18.83
CA ASN A 52 4.97 -26.11 -18.83
C ASN A 52 5.32 -25.76 -20.30
N PRO A 53 5.23 -24.47 -20.70
CA PRO A 53 5.48 -24.09 -22.08
C PRO A 53 6.96 -24.23 -22.51
N HIS A 54 7.90 -24.31 -21.57
CA HIS A 54 9.33 -24.36 -21.85
C HIS A 54 9.92 -25.77 -21.74
N THR A 55 9.48 -26.55 -20.75
CA THR A 55 10.06 -27.89 -20.46
C THR A 55 9.19 -29.04 -20.97
N GLU A 56 7.99 -28.75 -21.47
CA GLU A 56 6.95 -29.73 -21.82
C GLU A 56 6.47 -30.63 -20.68
N GLU A 57 6.90 -30.37 -19.44
CA GLU A 57 6.44 -31.08 -18.26
C GLU A 57 4.92 -30.93 -18.11
N GLU A 58 4.24 -32.04 -17.81
CA GLU A 58 2.79 -32.06 -17.60
C GLU A 58 2.44 -32.49 -16.18
N VAL A 59 1.56 -31.73 -15.53
CA VAL A 59 1.10 -32.00 -14.17
C VAL A 59 -0.41 -31.93 -14.13
N ARG A 60 -1.06 -33.04 -13.74
CA ARG A 60 -2.51 -33.10 -13.53
C ARG A 60 -2.84 -32.86 -12.06
N THR A 61 -3.39 -31.70 -11.75
CA THR A 61 -3.68 -31.33 -10.35
C THR A 61 -4.79 -30.28 -10.25
N LYS A 62 -5.26 -30.00 -9.04
CA LYS A 62 -6.05 -28.79 -8.74
C LYS A 62 -5.08 -27.66 -8.47
N LEU A 63 -5.37 -26.44 -8.91
CA LEU A 63 -4.52 -25.29 -8.59
C LEU A 63 -4.92 -24.63 -7.27
N PHE A 64 -6.23 -24.47 -7.07
CA PHE A 64 -6.76 -23.65 -5.98
C PHE A 64 -7.74 -24.39 -5.09
N VAL A 65 -7.73 -24.03 -3.81
CA VAL A 65 -8.75 -24.40 -2.83
C VAL A 65 -9.27 -23.16 -2.13
N THR A 66 -10.52 -23.21 -1.67
CA THR A 66 -11.10 -22.19 -0.82
C THR A 66 -11.24 -22.72 0.61
N ASN A 67 -10.89 -21.92 1.60
CA ASN A 67 -11.03 -22.26 3.01
C ASN A 67 -11.85 -21.19 3.74
N GLY A 68 -12.52 -21.56 4.84
CA GLY A 68 -13.36 -20.64 5.63
C GLY A 68 -14.68 -20.24 4.95
N THR A 69 -15.46 -19.42 5.65
CA THR A 69 -16.77 -18.92 5.23
C THR A 69 -16.92 -17.43 5.54
N GLY A 70 -17.90 -16.76 4.94
CA GLY A 70 -18.17 -15.34 5.18
C GLY A 70 -16.94 -14.45 4.94
N ARG A 71 -16.64 -13.56 5.90
CA ARG A 71 -15.50 -12.63 5.85
C ARG A 71 -14.14 -13.32 5.92
N GLU A 72 -14.09 -14.53 6.48
CA GLU A 72 -12.85 -15.31 6.64
C GLU A 72 -12.54 -16.17 5.40
N LYS A 73 -13.44 -16.19 4.41
CA LYS A 73 -13.27 -17.02 3.22
C LYS A 73 -12.01 -16.59 2.46
N SER A 74 -11.14 -17.54 2.22
CA SER A 74 -9.80 -17.33 1.65
C SER A 74 -9.56 -18.26 0.47
N LEU A 75 -8.86 -17.77 -0.55
CA LEU A 75 -8.30 -18.52 -1.65
C LEU A 75 -6.87 -18.95 -1.29
N ARG A 76 -6.51 -20.22 -1.52
CA ARG A 76 -5.16 -20.77 -1.27
C ARG A 76 -4.73 -21.68 -2.41
N LEU A 77 -3.43 -21.93 -2.51
CA LEU A 77 -2.90 -23.00 -3.36
C LEU A 77 -3.34 -24.36 -2.84
N TYR A 78 -3.60 -25.29 -3.74
CA TYR A 78 -3.73 -26.69 -3.38
C TYR A 78 -2.34 -27.28 -3.12
N LYS A 79 -2.18 -28.11 -2.09
CA LYS A 79 -0.88 -28.76 -1.76
C LYS A 79 -0.26 -29.51 -2.95
N GLY A 80 -1.09 -30.15 -3.78
CA GLY A 80 -0.64 -30.87 -4.98
C GLY A 80 -0.26 -29.97 -6.16
N ALA A 81 -0.35 -28.65 -6.03
CA ALA A 81 0.07 -27.68 -7.05
C ALA A 81 1.36 -26.94 -6.67
N LEU A 82 1.96 -27.21 -5.51
CA LEU A 82 3.14 -26.48 -5.05
C LEU A 82 4.34 -26.63 -6.01
N SER A 83 4.49 -27.78 -6.67
CA SER A 83 5.56 -27.99 -7.67
C SER A 83 5.47 -27.01 -8.85
N LEU A 84 4.27 -26.50 -9.17
CA LEU A 84 4.07 -25.50 -10.23
C LEU A 84 4.73 -24.16 -9.90
N LEU A 85 5.11 -23.91 -8.65
CA LEU A 85 5.87 -22.71 -8.27
C LEU A 85 7.26 -22.69 -8.91
N HIS A 86 7.89 -23.85 -9.14
CA HIS A 86 9.16 -23.93 -9.87
C HIS A 86 9.03 -23.44 -11.32
N TRP A 87 7.82 -23.50 -11.89
CA TRP A 87 7.57 -23.01 -13.25
C TRP A 87 7.39 -21.50 -13.32
N LEU A 88 7.13 -20.83 -12.18
CA LEU A 88 7.03 -19.37 -12.10
C LEU A 88 8.41 -18.72 -11.99
N HIS A 89 9.20 -19.18 -11.03
CA HIS A 89 10.50 -18.63 -10.73
C HIS A 89 11.33 -19.66 -9.96
N PRO A 90 12.65 -19.78 -10.21
CA PRO A 90 13.49 -20.78 -9.53
C PRO A 90 13.42 -20.74 -8.00
N ARG A 91 13.23 -19.55 -7.43
CA ARG A 91 13.18 -19.33 -5.97
C ARG A 91 11.77 -19.28 -5.39
N ALA A 92 10.71 -19.32 -6.21
CA ALA A 92 9.34 -19.14 -5.72
C ALA A 92 8.90 -20.28 -4.79
N TYR A 93 9.26 -21.52 -5.11
CA TYR A 93 8.93 -22.68 -4.27
C TYR A 93 9.59 -22.59 -2.89
N GLU A 94 10.91 -22.37 -2.85
CA GLU A 94 11.67 -22.27 -1.60
C GLU A 94 11.16 -21.13 -0.73
N TYR A 95 10.98 -19.94 -1.33
CA TYR A 95 10.42 -18.78 -0.65
C TYR A 95 9.04 -19.08 -0.03
N TYR A 96 8.16 -19.74 -0.79
CA TYR A 96 6.83 -20.10 -0.33
C TYR A 96 6.88 -21.06 0.86
N MET A 97 7.67 -22.12 0.75
CA MET A 97 7.75 -23.15 1.80
C MET A 97 8.32 -22.58 3.10
N GLU A 98 9.32 -21.70 3.01
CA GLU A 98 9.89 -21.02 4.16
C GLU A 98 8.91 -20.01 4.78
N SER A 99 8.21 -19.23 3.95
CA SER A 99 7.35 -18.14 4.41
C SER A 99 6.00 -18.62 4.97
N PHE A 100 5.54 -19.81 4.59
CA PHE A 100 4.24 -20.37 4.96
C PHE A 100 4.35 -21.72 5.66
N TRP A 101 5.40 -21.92 6.45
CA TRP A 101 5.62 -23.10 7.32
C TRP A 101 5.33 -24.43 6.62
N ASN A 102 5.94 -24.67 5.46
CA ASN A 102 5.69 -25.85 4.63
C ASN A 102 4.21 -26.05 4.25
N HIS A 103 3.55 -24.97 3.84
CA HIS A 103 2.12 -24.93 3.50
C HIS A 103 1.21 -25.22 4.71
N HIS A 104 1.64 -24.83 5.91
CA HIS A 104 0.85 -24.91 7.13
C HIS A 104 0.39 -23.52 7.56
N PHE A 105 -0.92 -23.28 7.49
CA PHE A 105 -1.52 -21.98 7.82
C PHE A 105 -2.19 -22.04 9.20
N PRO A 106 -1.88 -21.09 10.11
CA PRO A 106 -2.58 -20.97 11.38
C PRO A 106 -4.10 -20.86 11.21
N GLY A 107 -4.82 -21.46 12.15
CA GLY A 107 -6.29 -21.54 12.14
C GLY A 107 -7.01 -20.42 12.88
N ASP A 108 -6.30 -19.47 13.50
CA ASP A 108 -6.92 -18.36 14.23
C ASP A 108 -7.21 -17.15 13.32
N ALA A 109 -8.18 -16.34 13.73
CA ALA A 109 -8.64 -15.19 12.96
C ALA A 109 -7.60 -14.06 12.87
N ALA A 110 -6.76 -13.89 13.90
CA ALA A 110 -5.78 -12.80 13.93
C ALA A 110 -4.66 -13.01 12.90
N HIS A 111 -4.14 -14.24 12.76
CA HIS A 111 -3.16 -14.55 11.72
C HIS A 111 -3.76 -14.43 10.31
N ARG A 112 -5.01 -14.88 10.10
CA ARG A 112 -5.68 -14.73 8.81
C ARG A 112 -5.92 -13.28 8.43
N ASP A 113 -6.43 -12.46 9.36
CA ASP A 113 -6.62 -11.02 9.10
C ASP A 113 -5.31 -10.36 8.70
N ARG A 114 -4.20 -10.70 9.38
CA ARG A 114 -2.87 -10.20 9.03
C ARG A 114 -2.44 -10.62 7.62
N ASN A 115 -2.66 -11.87 7.24
CA ASN A 115 -2.35 -12.34 5.89
C ASN A 115 -3.23 -11.64 4.84
N HIS A 116 -4.52 -11.41 5.14
CA HIS A 116 -5.43 -10.68 4.25
C HIS A 116 -4.98 -9.24 4.04
N ARG A 117 -4.55 -8.54 5.11
CA ARG A 117 -3.98 -7.19 5.01
C ARG A 117 -2.79 -7.15 4.05
N VAL A 118 -1.87 -8.11 4.20
CA VAL A 118 -0.70 -8.22 3.32
C VAL A 118 -1.13 -8.54 1.89
N ALA A 119 -2.06 -9.46 1.70
CA ALA A 119 -2.53 -9.88 0.38
C ALA A 119 -3.17 -8.75 -0.42
N GLU A 120 -4.06 -7.97 0.21
CA GLU A 120 -4.71 -6.81 -0.39
C GLU A 120 -3.69 -5.72 -0.75
N ALA A 121 -2.72 -5.46 0.15
CA ALA A 121 -1.68 -4.47 -0.10
C ALA A 121 -0.78 -4.88 -1.28
N VAL A 122 -0.31 -6.14 -1.30
CA VAL A 122 0.52 -6.67 -2.40
C VAL A 122 -0.23 -6.61 -3.73
N ALA A 123 -1.53 -6.88 -3.76
CA ALA A 123 -2.33 -6.74 -4.97
C ALA A 123 -2.47 -5.28 -5.44
N LEU A 124 -2.71 -4.33 -4.54
CA LEU A 124 -2.74 -2.91 -4.88
C LEU A 124 -1.40 -2.44 -5.47
N TYR A 125 -0.28 -2.84 -4.86
CA TYR A 125 1.07 -2.55 -5.35
C TYR A 125 1.33 -3.14 -6.73
N ALA A 126 0.98 -4.42 -6.94
CA ALA A 126 1.13 -5.07 -8.23
C ALA A 126 0.32 -4.34 -9.33
N ASN A 127 -0.91 -3.90 -9.01
CA ASN A 127 -1.75 -3.12 -9.94
C ASN A 127 -1.18 -1.73 -10.23
N ALA A 128 -0.38 -1.16 -9.32
CA ALA A 128 0.35 0.09 -9.50
C ALA A 128 1.73 -0.10 -10.17
N GLY A 129 2.07 -1.30 -10.63
CA GLY A 129 3.36 -1.59 -11.28
C GLY A 129 4.56 -1.64 -10.33
N VAL A 130 4.33 -1.72 -9.02
CA VAL A 130 5.40 -1.86 -8.02
C VAL A 130 5.92 -3.29 -8.01
N GLN A 131 7.24 -3.46 -7.88
CA GLN A 131 7.83 -4.79 -7.76
C GLN A 131 7.49 -5.41 -6.40
N VAL A 132 6.77 -6.52 -6.44
CA VAL A 132 6.24 -7.20 -5.24
C VAL A 132 6.79 -8.60 -5.02
N LEU A 133 7.62 -9.11 -5.92
CA LEU A 133 8.19 -10.44 -5.82
C LEU A 133 9.44 -10.43 -4.93
N PRO A 134 9.39 -10.98 -3.70
CA PRO A 134 10.48 -10.81 -2.75
C PRO A 134 11.77 -11.50 -3.19
N TYR A 135 11.67 -12.54 -4.03
CA TYR A 135 12.80 -13.28 -4.56
C TYR A 135 13.52 -12.61 -5.74
N ASP A 136 12.96 -11.53 -6.27
CA ASP A 136 13.59 -10.66 -7.27
C ASP A 136 14.22 -9.42 -6.63
N LEU A 137 13.94 -9.16 -5.34
CA LEU A 137 14.45 -8.00 -4.63
C LEU A 137 15.84 -8.27 -4.04
N PRO A 138 16.74 -7.28 -4.08
CA PRO A 138 18.00 -7.32 -3.35
C PRO A 138 17.79 -7.60 -1.85
N GLN A 139 18.68 -8.36 -1.23
CA GLN A 139 18.59 -8.62 0.21
C GLN A 139 19.05 -7.40 1.01
N LEU A 140 18.23 -6.96 1.98
CA LEU A 140 18.60 -5.90 2.90
C LEU A 140 19.69 -6.37 3.88
N GLN A 141 20.51 -5.44 4.37
CA GLN A 141 21.68 -5.70 5.22
C GLN A 141 21.84 -4.68 6.37
N GLN A 142 22.75 -4.99 7.31
CA GLN A 142 23.00 -4.25 8.56
C GLN A 142 24.47 -3.86 8.80
N GLU A 143 25.35 -4.13 7.84
CA GLU A 143 26.80 -4.01 7.99
C GLU A 143 27.29 -2.58 7.72
N GLU A 144 26.86 -1.98 6.62
CA GLU A 144 27.35 -0.66 6.18
C GLU A 144 26.23 0.19 5.56
N ILE A 145 26.46 1.49 5.40
CA ILE A 145 25.53 2.37 4.67
C ILE A 145 25.82 2.19 3.18
N ARG A 146 24.95 1.47 2.47
CA ARG A 146 25.07 1.25 1.03
C ARG A 146 23.70 1.18 0.38
N LYS A 147 23.50 1.89 -0.72
CA LYS A 147 22.27 1.79 -1.51
C LYS A 147 22.20 0.39 -2.16
N VAL A 148 21.33 -0.45 -1.60
CA VAL A 148 21.05 -1.83 -2.01
C VAL A 148 19.65 -1.96 -2.59
N THR A 149 18.69 -1.14 -2.14
CA THR A 149 17.34 -1.14 -2.72
C THR A 149 17.39 -0.70 -4.19
N PRO A 150 16.50 -1.23 -5.03
CA PRO A 150 16.48 -0.90 -6.46
C PRO A 150 16.14 0.57 -6.73
N ASP A 151 16.47 1.04 -7.93
CA ASP A 151 16.09 2.35 -8.46
C ASP A 151 14.66 2.38 -9.06
N PHE A 152 13.83 1.40 -8.71
CA PHE A 152 12.43 1.34 -9.08
C PHE A 152 11.57 1.04 -7.83
N PRO A 153 10.27 1.37 -7.84
CA PRO A 153 9.38 1.09 -6.72
C PRO A 153 9.34 -0.40 -6.36
N ALA A 154 9.64 -0.74 -5.10
CA ALA A 154 9.72 -2.10 -4.60
C ALA A 154 9.17 -2.23 -3.18
N LEU A 155 8.29 -3.22 -2.99
CA LEU A 155 7.71 -3.55 -1.69
C LEU A 155 8.53 -4.61 -0.97
N TYR A 156 9.10 -4.25 0.18
CA TYR A 156 9.70 -5.18 1.13
C TYR A 156 8.70 -5.54 2.21
N LEU A 157 8.31 -6.80 2.29
CA LEU A 157 7.33 -7.25 3.27
C LEU A 157 7.94 -7.30 4.67
N ALA A 158 7.13 -6.98 5.68
CA ALA A 158 7.57 -6.94 7.08
C ALA A 158 8.20 -8.27 7.54
N ARG A 159 7.73 -9.42 7.00
CA ARG A 159 8.33 -10.72 7.32
C ARG A 159 9.74 -10.88 6.75
N ASP A 160 10.01 -10.34 5.57
CA ASP A 160 11.30 -10.46 4.90
C ASP A 160 12.31 -9.48 5.52
N MET A 161 11.84 -8.28 5.86
CA MET A 161 12.60 -7.32 6.67
C MET A 161 13.01 -7.91 8.03
N LYS A 162 12.12 -8.63 8.71
CA LYS A 162 12.46 -9.28 9.99
C LYS A 162 13.53 -10.36 9.84
N LYS A 163 13.54 -11.09 8.72
CA LYS A 163 14.57 -12.11 8.44
C LYS A 163 15.94 -11.48 8.20
N ALA A 164 15.97 -10.37 7.46
CA ALA A 164 17.20 -9.60 7.21
C ALA A 164 17.76 -8.94 8.49
N PHE A 165 16.91 -8.72 9.50
CA PHE A 165 17.27 -8.05 10.76
C PHE A 165 17.00 -8.91 12.00
N PRO A 166 17.75 -10.01 12.21
CA PRO A 166 17.52 -10.91 13.33
C PRO A 166 17.79 -10.24 14.70
N GLY A 167 16.89 -10.45 15.67
CA GLY A 167 17.01 -9.95 17.05
C GLY A 167 15.68 -10.05 17.81
N GLU A 168 15.69 -10.48 19.08
CA GLU A 168 14.45 -10.70 19.85
C GLU A 168 13.63 -9.41 20.05
N GLU A 169 14.31 -8.28 20.28
CA GLU A 169 13.67 -6.97 20.40
C GLU A 169 12.96 -6.54 19.10
N LYS A 170 13.45 -7.02 17.95
CA LYS A 170 12.90 -6.68 16.63
C LYS A 170 11.74 -7.58 16.19
N LYS A 171 11.47 -8.70 16.89
CA LYS A 171 10.35 -9.62 16.58
C LYS A 171 8.98 -8.92 16.70
N THR A 172 8.86 -7.98 17.63
CA THR A 172 7.60 -7.23 17.91
C THR A 172 7.43 -5.97 17.05
N LEU A 173 8.50 -5.52 16.37
CA LEU A 173 8.43 -4.45 15.38
C LEU A 173 7.60 -4.90 14.19
N PHE A 174 6.89 -3.99 13.51
CA PHE A 174 6.09 -4.30 12.32
C PHE A 174 5.00 -5.36 12.52
N THR A 175 4.43 -5.47 13.73
CA THR A 175 3.32 -6.41 13.99
C THR A 175 2.07 -6.07 13.19
N ARG A 176 1.78 -4.77 13.02
CA ARG A 176 0.64 -4.26 12.23
C ARG A 176 1.00 -3.73 10.84
N ALA A 177 2.28 -3.46 10.59
CA ALA A 177 2.73 -3.03 9.26
C ALA A 177 2.73 -4.20 8.28
N VAL A 178 2.36 -3.92 7.03
CA VAL A 178 2.52 -4.83 5.90
C VAL A 178 3.99 -4.96 5.54
N GLY A 179 4.73 -3.85 5.56
CA GLY A 179 6.11 -3.76 5.12
C GLY A 179 6.53 -2.31 4.88
N ALA A 180 7.48 -2.13 3.98
CA ALA A 180 7.99 -0.84 3.54
C ALA A 180 8.05 -0.78 2.01
N LEU A 181 7.61 0.34 1.45
CA LEU A 181 7.77 0.65 0.03
C LEU A 181 9.00 1.53 -0.14
N PHE A 182 9.98 1.04 -0.90
CA PHE A 182 11.10 1.86 -1.38
C PHE A 182 10.80 2.32 -2.80
N TYR A 183 11.12 3.57 -3.11
CA TYR A 183 10.96 4.14 -4.45
C TYR A 183 12.06 5.18 -4.68
N PRO A 184 12.29 5.65 -5.92
CA PRO A 184 13.40 6.56 -6.22
C PRO A 184 13.44 7.84 -5.37
N GLY A 185 12.28 8.32 -4.91
CA GLY A 185 12.15 9.52 -4.10
C GLY A 185 12.13 9.30 -2.58
N GLY A 186 12.12 8.06 -2.08
CA GLY A 186 12.07 7.83 -0.64
C GLY A 186 11.60 6.44 -0.19
N CYS A 187 11.06 6.39 1.03
CA CYS A 187 10.53 5.18 1.64
C CYS A 187 9.26 5.48 2.42
N TYR A 188 8.25 4.61 2.32
CA TYR A 188 7.03 4.67 3.13
C TYR A 188 6.89 3.46 4.02
N ALA A 189 6.44 3.67 5.26
CA ALA A 189 5.85 2.59 6.05
C ALA A 189 4.48 2.21 5.46
N VAL A 190 4.13 0.92 5.44
CA VAL A 190 2.89 0.47 4.81
C VAL A 190 1.96 -0.17 5.83
N TYR A 191 0.73 0.32 5.88
CA TYR A 191 -0.34 -0.22 6.70
C TYR A 191 -1.57 -0.51 5.83
N ASN A 192 -2.35 -1.52 6.24
CA ASN A 192 -3.65 -1.79 5.64
C ASN A 192 -4.68 -2.00 6.75
N THR A 193 -5.71 -1.18 6.75
CA THR A 193 -6.80 -1.18 7.71
C THR A 193 -8.02 -1.97 7.23
N ARG A 194 -8.03 -2.39 5.97
CA ARG A 194 -9.14 -3.12 5.35
C ARG A 194 -10.43 -2.32 5.44
N ASP A 195 -11.51 -2.88 5.98
CA ASP A 195 -12.85 -2.29 6.04
C ASP A 195 -13.20 -1.64 7.39
N ALA A 196 -12.23 -1.43 8.28
CA ALA A 196 -12.44 -0.77 9.57
C ALA A 196 -11.20 0.02 10.00
N ALA A 197 -11.38 1.14 10.70
CA ALA A 197 -10.26 1.95 11.17
C ALA A 197 -9.27 1.18 12.08
N MET A 198 -7.98 1.46 11.89
CA MET A 198 -6.90 0.85 12.67
C MET A 198 -6.73 1.62 13.97
N LYS A 199 -6.72 0.91 15.09
CA LYS A 199 -6.31 1.47 16.37
C LYS A 199 -4.79 1.62 16.37
N TRP A 200 -4.30 2.85 16.32
CA TRP A 200 -2.90 3.19 16.47
C TRP A 200 -2.46 3.01 17.93
N LYS A 201 -1.24 2.55 18.17
CA LYS A 201 -0.63 2.48 19.50
C LYS A 201 0.71 3.20 19.42
N GLY A 202 0.73 4.48 19.81
CA GLY A 202 1.85 5.41 19.63
C GLY A 202 3.22 4.77 19.73
N MET A 203 3.55 4.19 20.89
CA MET A 203 4.89 3.65 21.15
C MET A 203 5.29 2.47 20.24
N GLY A 204 4.33 1.62 19.83
CA GLY A 204 4.62 0.47 18.97
C GLY A 204 4.95 0.89 17.54
N GLU A 205 4.15 1.82 17.00
CA GLU A 205 4.39 2.39 15.67
C GLU A 205 5.61 3.30 15.65
N PHE A 206 5.84 4.09 16.70
CA PHE A 206 7.02 4.96 16.79
C PHE A 206 8.32 4.15 16.75
N LYS A 207 8.37 3.01 17.45
CA LYS A 207 9.51 2.08 17.35
C LYS A 207 9.66 1.47 15.96
N ALA A 208 8.54 1.17 15.30
CA ALA A 208 8.56 0.65 13.92
C ALA A 208 9.07 1.69 12.93
N LEU A 209 8.63 2.95 13.05
CA LEU A 209 9.14 4.10 12.29
C LEU A 209 10.64 4.24 12.47
N HIS A 210 11.15 4.35 13.70
CA HIS A 210 12.58 4.52 13.95
C HIS A 210 13.41 3.37 13.36
N SER A 211 12.94 2.13 13.54
CA SER A 211 13.63 0.95 13.00
C SER A 211 13.61 0.91 11.47
N LEU A 212 12.53 1.38 10.85
CA LEU A 212 12.43 1.49 9.41
C LEU A 212 13.33 2.61 8.88
N THR A 213 13.39 3.76 9.55
CA THR A 213 14.28 4.86 9.19
C THR A 213 15.74 4.41 9.16
N GLU A 214 16.20 3.67 10.19
CA GLU A 214 17.57 3.13 10.18
C GLU A 214 17.79 2.10 9.06
N MET A 215 16.81 1.24 8.80
CA MET A 215 16.87 0.28 7.68
C MET A 215 16.96 0.99 6.33
N ALA A 216 16.15 2.02 6.14
CA ALA A 216 16.09 2.81 4.92
C ALA A 216 17.34 3.67 4.72
N ARG A 217 17.94 4.15 5.81
CA ARG A 217 19.25 4.82 5.80
C ARG A 217 20.37 3.87 5.39
N LEU A 218 20.40 2.67 5.98
CA LEU A 218 21.43 1.66 5.69
C LEU A 218 21.34 1.11 4.26
N ASN A 219 20.14 0.97 3.70
CA ASN A 219 19.92 0.22 2.46
C ASN A 219 19.36 1.04 1.30
N GLY A 220 18.68 2.15 1.55
CA GLY A 220 17.96 2.92 0.54
C GLY A 220 18.51 4.31 0.26
N GLY A 221 19.50 4.76 1.03
CA GLY A 221 19.97 6.15 0.97
C GLY A 221 18.93 7.16 1.47
N VAL A 222 17.94 6.70 2.23
CA VAL A 222 16.87 7.54 2.80
C VAL A 222 17.26 7.96 4.21
N THR A 223 17.53 9.24 4.42
CA THR A 223 18.01 9.75 5.72
C THR A 223 16.90 9.85 6.76
N HIS A 224 15.67 10.13 6.33
CA HIS A 224 14.51 10.27 7.20
C HIS A 224 13.25 9.75 6.51
N LEU A 225 12.31 9.21 7.29
CA LEU A 225 11.05 8.68 6.80
C LEU A 225 9.92 9.58 7.31
N ASP A 226 9.30 10.30 6.38
CA ASP A 226 8.35 11.37 6.69
C ASP A 226 6.89 10.94 6.60
N GLY A 227 6.60 9.75 6.07
CA GLY A 227 5.23 9.34 5.84
C GLY A 227 4.93 7.85 5.84
N ALA A 228 3.65 7.55 5.96
CA ALA A 228 3.11 6.22 5.82
C ALA A 228 2.03 6.17 4.74
N LEU A 229 1.92 5.03 4.07
CA LEU A 229 0.78 4.68 3.25
C LEU A 229 -0.22 3.90 4.09
N LEU A 230 -1.48 4.32 4.06
CA LEU A 230 -2.58 3.66 4.75
C LEU A 230 -3.61 3.20 3.73
N PHE A 231 -3.71 1.88 3.55
CA PHE A 231 -4.73 1.31 2.68
C PHE A 231 -6.01 1.06 3.44
N GLY A 232 -7.15 1.35 2.83
CA GLY A 232 -8.46 1.02 3.37
C GLY A 232 -9.45 0.71 2.26
N LYS A 233 -10.58 0.10 2.58
CA LYS A 233 -11.56 -0.34 1.61
C LYS A 233 -12.14 0.83 0.80
N SER A 234 -12.34 1.97 1.46
CA SER A 234 -12.95 3.15 0.86
C SER A 234 -12.75 4.39 1.73
N TYR A 235 -13.15 5.56 1.25
CA TYR A 235 -13.03 6.80 2.01
C TYR A 235 -13.93 6.88 3.25
N GLU A 236 -14.97 6.04 3.36
CA GLU A 236 -15.69 5.87 4.62
C GLU A 236 -14.74 5.36 5.71
N THR A 237 -13.84 4.43 5.39
CA THR A 237 -12.81 3.95 6.32
C THR A 237 -11.76 5.03 6.64
N ALA A 238 -11.46 5.91 5.69
CA ALA A 238 -10.61 7.08 5.93
C ALA A 238 -11.27 8.06 6.91
N LEU A 239 -12.58 8.31 6.75
CA LEU A 239 -13.36 9.16 7.64
C LEU A 239 -13.40 8.58 9.06
N GLU A 240 -13.71 7.30 9.20
CA GLU A 240 -13.64 6.61 10.49
C GLU A 240 -12.24 6.77 11.12
N THR A 241 -11.17 6.61 10.34
CA THR A 241 -9.78 6.78 10.83
C THR A 241 -9.53 8.18 11.37
N LEU A 242 -10.04 9.22 10.70
CA LEU A 242 -9.94 10.59 11.18
C LEU A 242 -10.80 10.86 12.42
N GLU A 243 -11.98 10.26 12.52
CA GLU A 243 -12.88 10.39 13.66
C GLU A 243 -12.38 9.66 14.92
N PHE A 244 -11.66 8.54 14.73
CA PHE A 244 -10.97 7.85 15.82
C PHE A 244 -9.75 8.63 16.36
N SER A 245 -9.28 9.65 15.64
CA SER A 245 -8.19 10.52 16.11
C SER A 245 -8.71 11.51 17.15
N ASP A 246 -8.73 11.09 18.42
CA ASP A 246 -9.19 11.91 19.54
C ASP A 246 -8.05 12.83 20.04
N PRO A 247 -8.22 14.17 20.00
CA PRO A 247 -7.25 15.11 20.56
C PRO A 247 -6.97 14.90 22.06
N ARG A 248 -7.89 14.27 22.80
CA ARG A 248 -7.73 13.94 24.23
C ARG A 248 -6.75 12.80 24.49
N HIS A 249 -6.41 12.04 23.45
CA HIS A 249 -5.47 10.91 23.50
C HIS A 249 -4.37 11.07 22.45
N PRO A 250 -3.52 12.12 22.57
CA PRO A 250 -2.48 12.43 21.57
C PRO A 250 -1.47 11.30 21.36
N GLU A 251 -1.29 10.42 22.35
CA GLU A 251 -0.46 9.22 22.27
C GLU A 251 -1.03 8.12 21.36
N LEU A 252 -2.31 8.20 21.00
CA LEU A 252 -3.01 7.29 20.09
C LEU A 252 -3.25 7.90 18.71
N ARG A 253 -2.85 9.16 18.51
CA ARG A 253 -2.98 9.85 17.23
C ARG A 253 -1.94 9.39 16.23
N PHE A 254 -2.38 9.15 15.01
CA PHE A 254 -1.51 8.70 13.94
C PHE A 254 -0.58 9.80 13.43
N ASP A 255 -1.04 11.05 13.46
CA ASP A 255 -0.30 12.24 13.06
C ASP A 255 0.79 12.65 14.06
N SER A 256 0.75 12.09 15.28
CA SER A 256 1.85 12.16 16.25
C SER A 256 2.99 11.19 15.92
N ILE A 257 2.75 10.20 15.07
CA ILE A 257 3.75 9.20 14.66
C ILE A 257 4.34 9.58 13.31
N TYR A 258 3.49 9.75 12.30
CA TYR A 258 3.89 10.08 10.94
C TYR A 258 3.40 11.48 10.60
N PRO A 259 4.30 12.41 10.19
CA PRO A 259 3.91 13.74 9.71
C PRO A 259 2.90 13.69 8.56
N HIS A 260 3.04 12.67 7.69
CA HIS A 260 2.22 12.42 6.52
C HIS A 260 1.60 11.02 6.54
N ILE A 261 0.27 10.91 6.32
CA ILE A 261 -0.39 9.62 6.13
C ILE A 261 -1.26 9.67 4.88
N HIS A 262 -0.74 9.13 3.78
CA HIS A 262 -1.44 9.10 2.50
C HIS A 262 -2.41 7.92 2.47
N PHE A 263 -3.69 8.23 2.44
CA PHE A 263 -4.73 7.22 2.33
C PHE A 263 -4.94 6.80 0.86
N LEU A 264 -4.93 5.49 0.62
CA LEU A 264 -5.17 4.92 -0.70
C LEU A 264 -6.31 3.90 -0.58
N PRO A 265 -7.46 4.12 -1.24
CA PRO A 265 -8.51 3.11 -1.25
C PRO A 265 -8.03 1.85 -1.98
N LEU A 266 -8.52 0.69 -1.56
CA LEU A 266 -8.23 -0.60 -2.17
C LEU A 266 -9.04 -0.73 -3.47
N ASP A 267 -8.71 0.04 -4.49
CA ASP A 267 -9.34 0.01 -5.82
C ASP A 267 -8.41 0.56 -6.91
N ASP A 268 -8.92 0.66 -8.14
CA ASP A 268 -8.17 1.19 -9.29
C ASP A 268 -7.75 2.65 -9.09
N PHE A 269 -8.54 3.46 -8.38
CA PHE A 269 -8.18 4.85 -8.09
C PHE A 269 -6.99 4.90 -7.11
N GLY A 270 -6.99 4.06 -6.07
CA GLY A 270 -5.86 3.98 -5.14
C GLY A 270 -4.57 3.51 -5.81
N ALA A 271 -4.66 2.56 -6.76
CA ALA A 271 -3.50 2.13 -7.54
C ALA A 271 -2.93 3.27 -8.41
N ARG A 272 -3.80 4.05 -9.06
CA ARG A 272 -3.41 5.22 -9.86
C ARG A 272 -2.80 6.33 -9.01
N LEU A 273 -3.41 6.64 -7.86
CA LEU A 273 -2.87 7.64 -6.93
C LEU A 273 -1.51 7.21 -6.37
N LEU A 274 -1.34 5.93 -6.03
CA LEU A 274 -0.03 5.39 -5.65
C LEU A 274 1.02 5.59 -6.75
N GLY A 275 0.64 5.42 -8.02
CA GLY A 275 1.51 5.69 -9.17
C GLY A 275 2.06 7.12 -9.19
N ILE A 276 1.31 8.11 -8.69
CA ILE A 276 1.78 9.50 -8.53
C ILE A 276 2.74 9.61 -7.34
N LEU A 277 2.39 9.02 -6.19
CA LEU A 277 3.15 9.13 -4.93
C LEU A 277 4.50 8.41 -4.93
N ILE A 278 4.79 7.62 -5.95
CA ILE A 278 6.08 6.93 -6.14
C ILE A 278 6.96 7.59 -7.21
N LEU A 279 6.51 8.69 -7.81
CA LEU A 279 7.33 9.47 -8.72
C LEU A 279 8.40 10.26 -7.94
N PRO A 280 9.59 10.47 -8.53
CA PRO A 280 10.56 11.40 -7.97
C PRO A 280 9.95 12.80 -7.81
N ASN A 281 10.23 13.46 -6.67
CA ASN A 281 9.81 14.83 -6.38
C ASN A 281 8.30 15.09 -6.55
N TRP A 282 7.45 14.06 -6.39
CA TRP A 282 6.02 14.16 -6.70
C TRP A 282 5.33 15.31 -5.97
N GLN A 283 5.74 15.60 -4.72
CA GLN A 283 5.11 16.62 -3.88
C GLN A 283 5.32 18.01 -4.46
N GLU A 284 6.57 18.37 -4.80
CA GLU A 284 6.88 19.66 -5.42
C GLU A 284 6.19 19.80 -6.77
N ARG A 285 6.18 18.73 -7.58
CA ARG A 285 5.54 18.71 -8.90
C ARG A 285 4.02 18.92 -8.81
N LEU A 286 3.35 18.32 -7.81
CA LEU A 286 1.93 18.58 -7.56
C LEU A 286 1.67 20.02 -7.15
N LEU A 287 2.54 20.62 -6.33
CA LEU A 287 2.36 22.00 -5.88
C LEU A 287 2.63 23.01 -7.00
N ASP A 288 3.65 22.79 -7.82
CA ASP A 288 3.95 23.63 -8.99
C ASP A 288 2.86 23.55 -10.07
N LEU A 289 2.19 22.38 -10.19
CA LEU A 289 1.01 22.23 -11.05
C LEU A 289 -0.17 23.10 -10.59
N LEU A 290 -0.32 23.30 -9.27
CA LEU A 290 -1.48 23.96 -8.68
C LEU A 290 -1.29 25.45 -8.44
N PHE A 291 -0.06 25.87 -8.14
CA PHE A 291 0.20 27.18 -7.56
C PHE A 291 1.43 27.84 -8.16
N GLU A 292 1.34 29.14 -8.43
CA GLU A 292 2.51 29.95 -8.75
C GLU A 292 3.45 30.03 -7.55
N SER A 293 4.76 30.02 -7.81
CA SER A 293 5.80 30.06 -6.78
C SER A 293 5.69 31.26 -5.83
N SER A 294 5.09 32.37 -6.27
CA SER A 294 4.83 33.60 -5.51
C SER A 294 3.73 33.45 -4.45
N THR A 295 2.79 32.51 -4.67
CA THR A 295 1.62 32.28 -3.80
C THR A 295 1.85 31.17 -2.79
N ARG A 296 2.86 30.32 -3.00
CA ARG A 296 3.19 29.17 -2.15
C ARG A 296 3.67 29.59 -0.76
N THR A 297 3.27 28.84 0.25
CA THR A 297 3.66 29.06 1.65
C THR A 297 5.04 28.48 1.98
N TYR A 298 5.43 27.42 1.26
CA TYR A 298 6.62 26.60 1.54
C TYR A 298 6.65 26.12 3.01
N GLY A 299 5.49 25.76 3.56
CA GLY A 299 5.37 25.26 4.94
C GLY A 299 5.56 26.31 6.03
N ARG A 300 5.65 27.60 5.69
CA ARG A 300 5.85 28.71 6.65
C ARG A 300 4.55 29.35 7.16
N GLY A 301 3.41 28.70 6.91
CA GLY A 301 2.10 29.18 7.32
C GLY A 301 1.88 29.09 8.84
N THR A 302 0.94 29.89 9.36
CA THR A 302 0.47 29.78 10.77
C THR A 302 -0.48 28.60 11.01
N MET A 303 -0.83 27.89 9.93
CA MET A 303 -1.62 26.67 9.91
C MET A 303 -1.20 25.84 8.68
N GLU A 304 -1.76 24.64 8.53
CA GLU A 304 -1.47 23.73 7.42
C GLU A 304 -2.14 24.21 6.12
N TYR A 305 -1.40 24.77 5.17
CA TYR A 305 -1.90 25.11 3.82
C TYR A 305 -0.73 25.35 2.86
N ASP A 306 -0.97 25.19 1.56
CA ASP A 306 0.07 25.17 0.53
C ASP A 306 0.26 26.52 -0.17
N ALA A 307 -0.80 27.29 -0.33
CA ALA A 307 -0.75 28.58 -1.01
C ALA A 307 -1.82 29.56 -0.53
N GLN A 308 -1.58 30.85 -0.73
CA GLN A 308 -2.58 31.90 -0.56
C GLN A 308 -2.83 32.61 -1.88
N VAL A 309 -4.02 32.45 -2.44
CA VAL A 309 -4.43 33.01 -3.73
C VAL A 309 -5.60 33.95 -3.51
N ASP A 310 -5.46 35.22 -3.87
CA ASP A 310 -6.50 36.27 -3.71
C ASP A 310 -7.11 36.34 -2.30
N GLY A 311 -6.28 36.12 -1.27
CA GLY A 311 -6.70 36.12 0.14
C GLY A 311 -7.38 34.82 0.62
N VAL A 312 -7.47 33.80 -0.24
CA VAL A 312 -7.95 32.45 0.10
C VAL A 312 -6.77 31.55 0.45
N LYS A 313 -6.82 30.89 1.61
CA LYS A 313 -5.82 29.88 2.01
C LYS A 313 -6.22 28.53 1.43
N VAL A 314 -5.34 27.94 0.61
CA VAL A 314 -5.61 26.73 -0.16
C VAL A 314 -4.72 25.58 0.30
N LEU A 315 -5.34 24.45 0.66
CA LEU A 315 -4.66 23.17 0.89
C LEU A 315 -4.80 22.28 -0.35
N SER A 316 -3.70 21.71 -0.83
CA SER A 316 -3.72 20.58 -1.76
C SER A 316 -3.89 19.29 -0.97
N HIS A 317 -4.91 18.52 -1.32
CA HIS A 317 -5.17 17.17 -0.81
C HIS A 317 -5.17 16.12 -1.93
N LEU A 318 -4.49 16.42 -3.05
CA LEU A 318 -4.37 15.47 -4.17
C LEU A 318 -3.65 14.18 -3.76
N ASP A 319 -2.80 14.24 -2.75
CA ASP A 319 -2.01 13.13 -2.19
C ASP A 319 -2.75 12.27 -1.16
N GLY A 320 -3.99 12.63 -0.81
CA GLY A 320 -4.78 11.91 0.18
C GLY A 320 -4.22 11.96 1.60
N ASP A 321 -3.40 12.96 1.95
CA ASP A 321 -2.78 13.04 3.27
C ASP A 321 -3.78 13.39 4.39
N LEU A 322 -4.13 12.37 5.17
CA LEU A 322 -5.05 12.47 6.30
C LEU A 322 -4.49 13.31 7.46
N ALA A 323 -3.18 13.26 7.69
CA ALA A 323 -2.55 13.98 8.80
C ALA A 323 -2.59 15.49 8.54
N ARG A 324 -2.30 15.90 7.31
CA ARG A 324 -2.42 17.30 6.89
C ARG A 324 -3.87 17.77 6.90
N LEU A 325 -4.81 16.97 6.38
CA LEU A 325 -6.23 17.33 6.39
C LEU A 325 -6.77 17.54 7.82
N LEU A 326 -6.34 16.70 8.77
CA LEU A 326 -6.68 16.83 10.18
C LEU A 326 -6.14 18.12 10.79
N ARG A 327 -4.85 18.42 10.60
CA ARG A 327 -4.22 19.66 11.09
C ARG A 327 -4.82 20.91 10.45
N PHE A 328 -5.18 20.85 9.17
CA PHE A 328 -5.90 21.92 8.49
C PHE A 328 -7.24 22.20 9.16
N ARG A 329 -8.05 21.16 9.42
CA ARG A 329 -9.35 21.28 10.10
C ARG A 329 -9.22 21.91 11.49
N GLU A 330 -8.22 21.50 12.26
CA GLU A 330 -7.94 22.08 13.57
C GLU A 330 -7.58 23.57 13.44
N GLY A 331 -6.78 23.94 12.43
CA GLY A 331 -6.45 25.33 12.12
C GLY A 331 -7.65 26.20 11.73
N LEU A 332 -8.68 25.63 11.09
CA LEU A 332 -9.93 26.34 10.73
C LEU A 332 -10.70 26.86 11.96
N TRP A 333 -10.44 26.33 13.16
CA TRP A 333 -11.13 26.77 14.38
C TRP A 333 -10.52 28.03 14.99
N SER A 334 -9.25 28.30 14.70
CA SER A 334 -8.50 29.41 15.28
C SER A 334 -8.21 30.54 14.30
N HIS A 335 -8.54 30.36 13.02
CA HIS A 335 -8.26 31.34 11.97
C HIS A 335 -9.55 31.79 11.30
N SER A 336 -9.65 33.10 11.05
CA SER A 336 -10.67 33.68 10.17
C SER A 336 -10.16 33.75 8.73
N GLY A 337 -11.08 33.76 7.77
CA GLY A 337 -10.76 33.91 6.35
C GLY A 337 -11.54 32.96 5.46
N LYS A 338 -11.17 32.97 4.18
CA LYS A 338 -11.66 32.00 3.19
C LYS A 338 -10.67 30.86 3.07
N PHE A 339 -11.19 29.64 3.06
CA PHE A 339 -10.42 28.42 3.03
C PHE A 339 -10.92 27.55 1.90
N GLU A 340 -9.99 26.89 1.21
CA GLU A 340 -10.30 25.98 0.12
C GLU A 340 -9.42 24.73 0.21
N VAL A 341 -9.98 23.59 -0.17
CA VAL A 341 -9.23 22.35 -0.43
C VAL A 341 -9.36 21.98 -1.89
N VAL A 342 -8.21 21.75 -2.52
CA VAL A 342 -8.12 21.18 -3.86
C VAL A 342 -7.93 19.68 -3.74
N CYS A 343 -8.86 18.88 -4.28
CA CYS A 343 -8.80 17.43 -4.22
C CYS A 343 -9.22 16.77 -5.54
N LEU A 344 -9.03 15.46 -5.63
CA LEU A 344 -9.53 14.64 -6.74
C LEU A 344 -11.06 14.42 -6.59
N PRO A 345 -11.82 14.18 -7.67
CA PRO A 345 -13.26 13.97 -7.58
C PRO A 345 -13.68 12.87 -6.62
N GLN A 346 -12.90 11.79 -6.55
CA GLN A 346 -13.11 10.63 -5.68
C GLN A 346 -12.94 10.96 -4.20
N GLN A 347 -12.17 12.01 -3.86
CA GLN A 347 -11.94 12.48 -2.49
C GLN A 347 -13.01 13.50 -2.04
N ALA A 348 -13.72 14.13 -2.97
CA ALA A 348 -14.45 15.36 -2.71
C ALA A 348 -15.61 15.21 -1.71
N GLU A 349 -16.33 14.09 -1.73
CA GLU A 349 -17.41 13.85 -0.76
C GLU A 349 -16.85 13.66 0.65
N PHE A 350 -15.80 12.84 0.78
CA PHE A 350 -15.08 12.62 2.02
C PHE A 350 -14.54 13.91 2.64
N VAL A 351 -13.86 14.75 1.83
CA VAL A 351 -13.33 16.04 2.29
C VAL A 351 -14.46 16.95 2.78
N ARG A 352 -15.59 17.03 2.05
CA ARG A 352 -16.76 17.82 2.50
C ARG A 352 -17.34 17.29 3.80
N SER A 353 -17.54 15.99 3.92
CA SER A 353 -18.07 15.37 5.13
C SER A 353 -17.18 15.64 6.34
N PHE A 354 -15.86 15.64 6.16
CA PHE A 354 -14.90 15.85 7.23
C PHE A 354 -14.76 17.33 7.67
N LEU A 355 -14.81 18.27 6.72
CA LEU A 355 -14.61 19.71 6.98
C LEU A 355 -15.92 20.48 7.21
N GLY A 356 -17.06 19.96 6.75
CA GLY A 356 -18.34 20.65 6.73
C GLY A 356 -18.28 21.93 5.87
N ASP A 357 -19.05 22.95 6.25
CA ASP A 357 -19.15 24.21 5.51
C ASP A 357 -17.98 25.19 5.77
N ARG A 358 -16.88 24.71 6.38
CA ARG A 358 -15.76 25.58 6.82
C ARG A 358 -14.72 25.82 5.73
N ALA A 359 -14.75 25.07 4.64
CA ALA A 359 -13.85 25.23 3.50
C ALA A 359 -14.57 24.86 2.19
N GLU A 360 -14.29 25.61 1.13
CA GLU A 360 -14.75 25.25 -0.21
C GLU A 360 -13.95 24.07 -0.76
N VAL A 361 -14.59 23.24 -1.58
CA VAL A 361 -13.93 22.06 -2.20
C VAL A 361 -13.89 22.23 -3.71
N ARG A 362 -12.67 22.44 -4.22
CA ARG A 362 -12.35 22.53 -5.64
C ARG A 362 -11.82 21.19 -6.13
N LYS A 363 -12.30 20.73 -7.29
CA LYS A 363 -11.96 19.41 -7.85
C LYS A 363 -11.06 19.57 -9.06
N ILE A 364 -10.06 18.71 -9.20
CA ILE A 364 -9.25 18.61 -10.41
C ILE A 364 -9.27 17.15 -10.91
N PRO A 365 -9.58 16.89 -12.19
CA PRO A 365 -9.61 15.52 -12.72
C PRO A 365 -8.26 14.81 -12.56
N LEU A 366 -8.30 13.54 -12.14
CA LEU A 366 -7.10 12.72 -11.98
C LEU A 366 -6.31 12.61 -13.29
N GLU A 367 -7.00 12.47 -14.41
CA GLU A 367 -6.41 12.36 -15.75
C GLU A 367 -5.59 13.61 -16.11
N ALA A 368 -6.01 14.79 -15.64
CA ALA A 368 -5.25 16.02 -15.86
C ALA A 368 -3.97 16.04 -15.02
N VAL A 369 -4.05 15.60 -13.75
CA VAL A 369 -2.89 15.49 -12.86
C VAL A 369 -1.89 14.47 -13.42
N GLU A 370 -2.33 13.25 -13.74
CA GLU A 370 -1.48 12.20 -14.30
C GLU A 370 -0.78 12.64 -15.58
N LYS A 371 -1.51 13.31 -16.49
CA LYS A 371 -0.95 13.80 -17.74
C LYS A 371 0.22 14.75 -17.53
N GLU A 372 0.15 15.65 -16.55
CA GLU A 372 1.26 16.55 -16.25
C GLU A 372 2.37 15.83 -15.46
N MET A 373 2.01 14.98 -14.50
CA MET A 373 2.96 14.22 -13.68
C MET A 373 3.79 13.21 -14.48
N LEU A 374 3.33 12.75 -15.65
CA LEU A 374 4.05 11.80 -16.50
C LEU A 374 4.89 12.45 -17.60
N LYS A 375 4.74 13.75 -17.89
CA LYS A 375 5.47 14.42 -19.00
C LYS A 375 6.97 14.62 -18.79
N GLU A 376 7.45 14.60 -17.55
CA GLU A 376 8.85 14.88 -17.22
C GLU A 376 9.67 13.62 -16.89
N GLY A 377 9.12 12.43 -17.15
CA GLY A 377 9.80 11.14 -16.93
C GLY A 377 10.76 10.71 -18.04
N ASP A 378 10.80 11.43 -19.16
CA ASP A 378 11.63 11.12 -20.34
C ASP A 378 12.88 12.04 -20.48
N GLY A 379 13.33 12.66 -19.37
CA GLY A 379 14.46 13.58 -19.32
C GLY A 379 15.81 12.92 -19.02
#